data_AF-A0A0L0DT88-F1
#
_entry.id   AF-A0A0L0DT88-F1
#
_cell.length_a   1.000
_cell.length_b   1.000
_cell.length_c   1.000
_cell.angle_alpha   90.00
_cell.angle_beta   90.00
_cell.angle_gamma   90.00
#
_symmetry.space_group_name_H-M   'P 1'
#
loop_
_entity.id
_entity.type
_entity.pdbx_description
1 polymer ?
#
loop_
_entity_poly.entity_id
_entity_poly.type
_entity_poly.pdbx_seq_one_letter_code
_entity_poly.pdbx_strand_id
1 'polypeptide(L)'
;MRIDAWLRKTIGKFLTVHTPLTLAGSFNAVLLFCEIFFIYIVTTLFEVVGCMSGAYGQLTLVANPQIECFSSAWWAHLFPTTLVAGIIYLVCLPAVLLYGIRKIHKTEPTMNDEHFLAWSRFSSVVFKFKRSFRWWMFIIMGRKLVISVVIASFPTAPLVQAMGSLMVLFVGIVVQLLYSPYRLRQHNQVDWFLASMHLLLLLCGVLFYIDRFATRGVWEIVVVISLTLIIISCLFMARIMLLELRRLATDKPVNSESSTKDLFARRHIAYTPSMAPLLESLQVSRAAFMRYLSICSDSDLVQLTSVADAVALSLSQTKRMPTSTGLIALASKYASHDEVSSMDSPFYASMMDESSDDDDISDQANTFPNGGVYQLQFSQSFPDTTHLPTVHDDETVDQIPLADAHNHKST
;
A
#
# COMPACT_ATOMS: atom_id res chain seq x y z
N MET A 1 9.13 -21.83 26.84
CA MET A 1 10.01 -22.99 26.55
C MET A 1 9.93 -23.51 25.12
N ARG A 2 8.79 -23.99 24.60
CA ARG A 2 8.71 -24.55 23.23
C ARG A 2 8.89 -23.48 22.13
N ILE A 3 8.44 -22.25 22.38
CA ILE A 3 8.59 -21.09 21.48
C ILE A 3 10.05 -20.59 21.44
N ASP A 4 10.75 -20.57 22.57
CA ASP A 4 12.12 -20.04 22.66
C ASP A 4 13.16 -20.94 21.96
N ALA A 5 12.95 -22.25 22.01
CA ALA A 5 13.79 -23.22 21.29
C ALA A 5 13.57 -23.11 19.77
N TRP A 6 12.34 -22.87 19.35
CA TRP A 6 12.01 -22.63 17.94
C TRP A 6 12.56 -21.28 17.46
N LEU A 7 12.37 -20.20 18.21
CA LEU A 7 12.87 -18.86 17.86
C LEU A 7 14.40 -18.87 17.67
N ARG A 8 15.14 -19.46 18.61
CA ARG A 8 16.61 -19.56 18.53
C ARG A 8 17.09 -20.37 17.34
N LYS A 9 16.41 -21.47 17.01
CA LYS A 9 16.79 -22.33 15.88
C LYS A 9 16.48 -21.67 14.53
N THR A 10 15.38 -20.94 14.43
CA THR A 10 14.96 -20.27 13.18
C THR A 10 15.73 -18.97 12.95
N ILE A 11 15.86 -18.12 13.98
CA ILE A 11 16.66 -16.88 13.90
C ILE A 11 18.13 -17.23 13.72
N GLY A 12 18.65 -18.22 14.44
CA GLY A 12 20.04 -18.66 14.28
C GLY A 12 20.33 -19.16 12.86
N LYS A 13 19.39 -19.87 12.22
CA LYS A 13 19.53 -20.27 10.81
C LYS A 13 19.41 -19.08 9.86
N PHE A 14 18.49 -18.16 10.10
CA PHE A 14 18.32 -16.97 9.26
C PHE A 14 19.55 -16.05 9.30
N LEU A 15 20.13 -15.83 10.49
CA LEU A 15 21.33 -15.00 10.67
C LEU A 15 22.61 -15.63 10.11
N THR A 16 22.63 -16.96 9.94
CA THR A 16 23.80 -17.71 9.44
C THR A 16 23.73 -18.05 7.96
N VAL A 17 22.57 -17.86 7.31
CA VAL A 17 22.46 -17.97 5.85
C VAL A 17 23.09 -16.71 5.25
N HIS A 18 24.37 -16.81 4.89
CA HIS A 18 25.04 -15.84 4.04
C HIS A 18 24.43 -15.89 2.63
N THR A 19 23.34 -15.16 2.41
CA THR A 19 22.94 -14.80 1.05
C THR A 19 23.97 -13.82 0.50
N PRO A 20 24.66 -14.13 -0.61
CA PRO A 20 25.57 -13.17 -1.23
C PRO A 20 24.79 -11.89 -1.54
N LEU A 21 25.34 -10.74 -1.11
CA LEU A 21 24.70 -9.45 -1.29
C LEU A 21 24.71 -9.11 -2.79
N THR A 22 23.67 -9.50 -3.49
CA THR A 22 23.52 -9.16 -4.91
C THR A 22 23.36 -7.64 -5.04
N LEU A 23 23.93 -7.05 -6.09
CA LEU A 23 23.81 -5.60 -6.37
C LEU A 23 22.34 -5.12 -6.35
N ALA A 24 21.41 -5.96 -6.81
CA ALA A 24 19.98 -5.69 -6.80
C ALA A 24 19.35 -5.70 -5.38
N GLY A 25 19.83 -6.56 -4.48
CA GLY A 25 19.44 -6.57 -3.08
C GLY A 25 19.92 -5.31 -2.36
N SER A 26 21.16 -4.88 -2.62
CA SER A 26 21.73 -3.65 -2.08
C SER A 26 20.94 -2.41 -2.49
N PHE A 27 20.52 -2.33 -3.75
CA PHE A 27 19.74 -1.19 -4.25
C PHE A 27 18.38 -1.04 -3.56
N ASN A 28 17.63 -2.14 -3.40
CA ASN A 28 16.36 -2.12 -2.67
C ASN A 28 16.54 -1.69 -1.20
N ALA A 29 17.60 -2.16 -0.54
CA ALA A 29 17.90 -1.80 0.84
C ALA A 29 18.22 -0.30 0.96
N VAL A 30 18.99 0.27 0.02
CA VAL A 30 19.29 1.70 -0.04
C VAL A 30 18.00 2.52 -0.22
N LEU A 31 17.10 2.13 -1.12
CA LEU A 31 15.84 2.84 -1.30
C LEU A 31 14.96 2.82 -0.05
N LEU A 32 14.88 1.66 0.63
CA LEU A 32 14.18 1.56 1.92
C LEU A 32 14.80 2.45 2.98
N PHE A 33 16.13 2.46 3.07
CA PHE A 33 16.84 3.32 4.01
C PHE A 33 16.54 4.79 3.73
N CYS A 34 16.65 5.24 2.48
CA CYS A 34 16.29 6.60 2.08
C CYS A 34 14.83 6.94 2.42
N GLU A 35 13.91 5.98 2.28
CA GLU A 35 12.49 6.15 2.59
C GLU A 35 12.20 6.31 4.10
N ILE A 36 12.89 5.52 4.94
CA ILE A 36 12.79 5.56 6.39
C ILE A 36 13.39 6.87 6.94
N PHE A 37 14.58 7.25 6.47
CA PHE A 37 15.29 8.44 6.95
C PHE A 37 14.83 9.74 6.27
N PHE A 38 13.85 9.69 5.38
CA PHE A 38 13.39 10.84 4.60
C PHE A 38 12.99 12.03 5.49
N ILE A 39 12.15 11.82 6.51
CA ILE A 39 11.71 12.91 7.41
C ILE A 39 12.91 13.55 8.09
N TYR A 40 13.80 12.74 8.67
CA TYR A 40 14.97 13.24 9.39
C TYR A 40 15.86 14.10 8.49
N ILE A 41 16.24 13.58 7.33
CA ILE A 41 17.14 14.27 6.40
C ILE A 41 16.50 15.55 5.87
N VAL A 42 15.24 15.48 5.44
CA VAL A 42 14.54 16.65 4.90
C VAL A 42 14.32 17.72 5.96
N THR A 43 13.98 17.35 7.20
CA THR A 43 13.87 18.32 8.31
C THR A 43 15.22 19.01 8.55
N THR A 44 16.33 18.26 8.64
CA THR A 44 17.67 18.85 8.80
C THR A 44 18.06 19.79 7.64
N LEU A 45 17.64 19.48 6.41
CA LEU A 45 17.86 20.37 5.26
C LEU A 45 17.16 21.71 5.44
N PHE A 46 15.91 21.70 5.90
CA PHE A 46 15.15 22.93 6.10
C PHE A 46 15.56 23.68 7.39
N GLU A 47 16.07 23.00 8.41
CA GLU A 47 16.59 23.63 9.62
C GLU A 47 17.73 24.63 9.34
N VAL A 48 18.52 24.43 8.27
CA VAL A 48 19.59 25.35 7.85
C VAL A 48 19.06 26.71 7.38
N VAL A 49 17.78 26.78 7.01
CA VAL A 49 17.09 28.02 6.61
C VAL A 49 16.34 28.65 7.80
N GLY A 50 16.14 27.90 8.89
CA GLY A 50 15.42 28.35 10.08
C GLY A 50 16.24 29.32 10.93
N CYS A 51 16.02 30.62 10.75
CA CYS A 51 16.70 31.69 11.48
C CYS A 51 15.79 32.33 12.54
N MET A 52 16.37 32.75 13.66
CA MET A 52 15.70 33.51 14.71
C MET A 52 16.40 34.84 14.97
N SER A 53 15.64 35.85 15.37
CA SER A 53 16.19 37.15 15.76
C SER A 53 16.83 37.08 17.13
N GLY A 54 18.13 37.34 17.21
CA GLY A 54 18.87 37.48 18.46
C GLY A 54 18.65 38.84 19.13
N ALA A 55 19.16 38.97 20.37
CA ALA A 55 18.99 40.16 21.21
C ALA A 55 19.55 41.47 20.61
N TYR A 56 20.53 41.36 19.69
CA TYR A 56 21.19 42.50 19.05
C TYR A 56 20.73 42.73 17.60
N GLY A 57 19.60 42.15 17.18
CA GLY A 57 19.08 42.27 15.81
C GLY A 57 19.80 41.39 14.76
N GLN A 58 20.78 40.59 15.18
CA GLN A 58 21.43 39.59 14.33
C GLN A 58 20.51 38.37 14.15
N LEU A 59 20.38 37.89 12.91
CA LEU A 59 19.68 36.64 12.62
C LEU A 59 20.66 35.47 12.82
N THR A 60 20.37 34.61 13.78
CA THR A 60 21.18 33.42 14.05
C THR A 60 20.39 32.16 13.74
N LEU A 61 21.11 31.09 13.41
CA LEU A 61 20.50 29.81 13.08
C LEU A 61 19.88 29.18 14.33
N VAL A 62 18.64 28.68 14.25
CA VAL A 62 17.98 28.03 15.39
C VAL A 62 18.72 26.76 15.81
N ALA A 63 19.19 25.96 14.84
CA ALA A 63 19.92 24.73 15.12
C ALA A 63 21.30 24.98 15.75
N ASN A 64 21.94 26.12 15.47
CA ASN A 64 23.21 26.50 16.08
C ASN A 64 23.32 28.04 16.20
N PRO A 65 23.12 28.61 17.40
CA PRO A 65 23.15 30.05 17.62
C PRO A 65 24.51 30.72 17.34
N GLN A 66 25.59 29.94 17.20
CA GLN A 66 26.93 30.46 16.87
C GLN A 66 27.07 30.85 15.38
N ILE A 67 26.14 30.44 14.53
CA ILE A 67 26.18 30.68 13.09
C ILE A 67 25.22 31.81 12.75
N GLU A 68 25.75 32.90 12.22
CA GLU A 68 24.97 34.01 11.68
C GLU A 68 24.36 33.63 10.32
N CYS A 69 23.04 33.79 10.21
CA CYS A 69 22.31 33.53 8.99
C CYS A 69 22.69 34.52 7.88
N PHE A 70 22.77 34.03 6.64
CA PHE A 70 23.12 34.81 5.46
C PHE A 70 24.50 35.50 5.50
N SER A 71 25.37 35.09 6.43
CA SER A 71 26.78 35.49 6.45
C SER A 71 27.53 34.90 5.25
N SER A 72 28.73 35.42 4.97
CA SER A 72 29.60 34.87 3.92
C SER A 72 29.93 33.40 4.16
N ALA A 73 30.13 32.99 5.41
CA ALA A 73 30.35 31.59 5.79
C ALA A 73 29.11 30.71 5.53
N TRP A 74 27.90 31.23 5.78
CA TRP A 74 26.65 30.55 5.47
C TRP A 74 26.52 30.28 3.97
N TRP A 75 26.77 31.28 3.13
CA TRP A 75 26.74 31.16 1.68
C TRP A 75 27.86 30.27 1.11
N ALA A 76 29.04 30.28 1.72
CA ALA A 76 30.20 29.52 1.24
C ALA A 76 30.14 28.02 1.59
N HIS A 77 29.60 27.65 2.76
CA HIS A 77 29.71 26.28 3.28
C HIS A 77 28.37 25.59 3.53
N LEU A 78 27.41 26.27 4.16
CA LEU A 78 26.14 25.66 4.55
C LEU A 78 25.17 25.55 3.37
N PHE A 79 24.98 26.63 2.62
CA PHE A 79 24.04 26.67 1.51
C PHE A 79 24.38 25.70 0.37
N PRO A 80 25.64 25.60 -0.13
CA PRO A 80 25.96 24.67 -1.21
C PRO A 80 25.79 23.21 -0.79
N THR A 81 26.18 22.87 0.43
CA THR A 81 26.05 21.50 0.97
C THR A 81 24.59 21.09 1.10
N THR A 82 23.75 21.98 1.64
CA THR A 82 22.30 21.74 1.75
C THR A 82 21.60 21.72 0.41
N LEU A 83 22.01 22.55 -0.54
CA LEU A 83 21.48 22.52 -1.90
C LEU A 83 21.77 21.18 -2.58
N VAL A 84 23.01 20.68 -2.51
CA VAL A 84 23.38 19.38 -3.08
C VAL A 84 22.59 18.25 -2.44
N ALA A 85 22.53 18.21 -1.10
CA ALA A 85 21.77 17.19 -0.39
C ALA A 85 20.25 17.29 -0.66
N GLY A 86 19.72 18.52 -0.80
CA GLY A 86 18.34 18.79 -1.20
C GLY A 86 18.04 18.29 -2.61
N ILE A 87 18.91 18.52 -3.59
CA ILE A 87 18.76 17.97 -4.94
C ILE A 87 18.73 16.44 -4.89
N ILE A 88 19.64 15.82 -4.13
CA ILE A 88 19.69 14.36 -4.01
C ILE A 88 18.39 13.78 -3.43
N TYR A 89 17.88 14.34 -2.33
CA TYR A 89 16.73 13.76 -1.62
C TYR A 89 15.36 14.22 -2.12
N LEU A 90 15.23 15.48 -2.54
CA LEU A 90 13.95 16.05 -3.00
C LEU A 90 13.73 15.89 -4.51
N VAL A 91 14.79 15.75 -5.30
CA VAL A 91 14.69 15.64 -6.76
C VAL A 91 15.13 14.26 -7.25
N CYS A 92 16.38 13.85 -6.97
CA CYS A 92 16.92 12.60 -7.52
C CYS A 92 16.18 11.37 -6.99
N LEU A 93 15.87 11.31 -5.69
CA LEU A 93 15.15 10.17 -5.11
C LEU A 93 13.74 10.01 -5.72
N PRO A 94 12.84 11.01 -5.75
CA PRO A 94 11.58 10.92 -6.47
C PRO A 94 11.75 10.60 -7.97
N ALA A 95 12.74 11.18 -8.65
CA ALA A 95 13.00 10.91 -10.05
C ALA A 95 13.38 9.44 -10.31
N VAL A 96 14.21 8.84 -9.46
CA VAL A 96 14.57 7.41 -9.52
C VAL A 96 13.35 6.52 -9.30
N LEU A 97 12.47 6.87 -8.36
CA LEU A 97 11.22 6.15 -8.13
C LEU A 97 10.27 6.27 -9.32
N LEU A 98 10.15 7.46 -9.90
CA LEU A 98 9.31 7.72 -11.07
C LEU A 98 9.82 6.96 -12.30
N TYR A 99 11.14 6.94 -12.50
CA TYR A 99 11.78 6.12 -13.52
C TYR A 99 11.47 4.64 -13.31
N GLY A 100 11.57 4.13 -12.09
CA GLY A 100 11.22 2.75 -11.73
C GLY A 100 9.78 2.42 -12.09
N ILE A 101 8.82 3.27 -11.70
CA ILE A 101 7.40 3.09 -12.00
C ILE A 101 7.14 3.10 -13.51
N ARG A 102 7.70 4.08 -14.25
CA ARG A 102 7.53 4.17 -15.71
C ARG A 102 8.13 2.96 -16.43
N LYS A 103 9.31 2.51 -16.00
CA LYS A 103 9.97 1.33 -16.58
C LYS A 103 9.14 0.07 -16.36
N ILE A 104 8.59 -0.12 -15.17
CA ILE A 104 7.69 -1.24 -14.88
C ILE A 104 6.43 -1.15 -15.75
N HIS A 105 5.79 0.01 -15.82
CA HIS A 105 4.57 0.19 -16.62
C HIS A 105 4.80 -0.08 -18.12
N LYS A 106 5.91 0.40 -18.68
CA LYS A 106 6.27 0.17 -20.10
C LYS A 106 6.56 -1.30 -20.42
N THR A 107 7.10 -2.04 -19.46
CA THR A 107 7.50 -3.45 -19.65
C THR A 107 6.41 -4.44 -19.22
N GLU A 108 5.32 -3.95 -18.62
CA GLU A 108 4.17 -4.74 -18.17
C GLU A 108 3.44 -5.50 -19.30
N PRO A 109 3.16 -4.93 -20.49
CA PRO A 109 2.43 -5.66 -21.54
C PRO A 109 3.26 -6.79 -22.17
N THR A 110 4.58 -6.66 -22.22
CA THR A 110 5.45 -7.68 -22.83
C THR A 110 5.81 -8.81 -21.87
N MET A 111 5.76 -8.58 -20.55
CA MET A 111 6.13 -9.56 -19.52
C MET A 111 7.47 -10.28 -19.79
N ASN A 112 8.43 -9.58 -20.40
CA ASN A 112 9.75 -10.10 -20.73
C ASN A 112 10.65 -10.25 -19.49
N ASP A 113 11.80 -10.91 -19.62
CA ASP A 113 12.79 -11.04 -18.53
C ASP A 113 13.26 -9.68 -17.99
N GLU A 114 13.30 -8.64 -18.84
CA GLU A 114 13.59 -7.27 -18.43
C GLU A 114 12.55 -6.69 -17.46
N HIS A 115 11.26 -7.03 -17.65
CA HIS A 115 10.21 -6.64 -16.72
C HIS A 115 10.49 -7.25 -15.34
N PHE A 116 10.85 -8.54 -15.29
CA PHE A 116 11.17 -9.21 -14.03
C PHE A 116 12.40 -8.61 -13.35
N LEU A 117 13.41 -8.22 -14.12
CA LEU A 117 14.60 -7.57 -13.59
C LEU A 117 14.31 -6.16 -13.06
N ALA A 118 13.50 -5.37 -13.75
CA ALA A 118 13.03 -4.06 -13.25
C ALA A 118 12.16 -4.25 -11.99
N TRP A 119 11.26 -5.23 -12.03
CA TRP A 119 10.37 -5.59 -10.94
C TRP A 119 11.13 -6.00 -9.67
N SER A 120 12.16 -6.82 -9.79
CA SER A 120 12.97 -7.25 -8.63
C SER A 120 13.77 -6.11 -8.01
N ARG A 121 14.29 -5.16 -8.80
CA ARG A 121 15.08 -4.02 -8.30
C ARG A 121 14.26 -2.94 -7.60
N PHE A 122 13.01 -2.75 -7.99
CA PHE A 122 12.11 -1.75 -7.37
C PHE A 122 11.02 -2.39 -6.50
N SER A 123 11.14 -3.70 -6.25
CA SER A 123 10.17 -4.50 -5.51
C SER A 123 9.80 -3.85 -4.19
N SER A 124 10.79 -3.41 -3.40
CA SER A 124 10.52 -2.95 -2.04
C SER A 124 9.61 -1.72 -1.96
N VAL A 125 9.65 -0.86 -2.98
CA VAL A 125 8.90 0.40 -3.01
C VAL A 125 7.60 0.26 -3.79
N VAL A 126 7.61 -0.43 -4.93
CA VAL A 126 6.47 -0.49 -5.84
C VAL A 126 5.52 -1.66 -5.53
N PHE A 127 6.03 -2.78 -4.98
CA PHE A 127 5.26 -4.01 -4.78
C PHE A 127 4.17 -3.90 -3.69
N LYS A 128 4.30 -2.89 -2.81
CA LYS A 128 3.37 -2.67 -1.70
C LYS A 128 2.01 -2.15 -2.18
N PHE A 129 1.97 -1.49 -3.34
CA PHE A 129 0.78 -0.80 -3.85
C PHE A 129 0.05 -1.59 -4.93
N LYS A 130 -1.25 -1.33 -5.09
CA LYS A 130 -2.06 -1.80 -6.21
C LYS A 130 -1.53 -1.20 -7.52
N ARG A 131 -1.85 -1.84 -8.66
CA ARG A 131 -1.38 -1.42 -9.99
C ARG A 131 -1.76 0.04 -10.33
N SER A 132 -3.00 0.43 -10.07
CA SER A 132 -3.51 1.79 -10.30
C SER A 132 -2.94 2.83 -9.31
N PHE A 133 -2.47 2.39 -8.14
CA PHE A 133 -1.98 3.24 -7.06
C PHE A 133 -0.45 3.18 -6.88
N ARG A 134 0.32 2.76 -7.89
CA ARG A 134 1.80 2.72 -7.80
C ARG A 134 2.42 4.10 -7.52
N TRP A 135 1.75 5.18 -7.94
CA TRP A 135 2.15 6.56 -7.68
C TRP A 135 1.89 7.03 -6.24
N TRP A 136 1.18 6.23 -5.43
CA TRP A 136 0.87 6.57 -4.04
C TRP A 136 2.10 6.82 -3.17
N MET A 137 3.23 6.23 -3.54
CA MET A 137 4.52 6.51 -2.89
C MET A 137 4.85 8.01 -2.87
N PHE A 138 4.51 8.76 -3.93
CA PHE A 138 4.70 10.21 -3.98
C PHE A 138 3.80 10.96 -3.02
N ILE A 139 2.57 10.48 -2.77
CA ILE A 139 1.69 11.04 -1.74
C ILE A 139 2.31 10.83 -0.35
N ILE A 140 2.83 9.63 -0.07
CA ILE A 140 3.49 9.35 1.21
C ILE A 140 4.72 10.25 1.41
N MET A 141 5.57 10.39 0.39
CA MET A 141 6.72 11.29 0.44
C MET A 141 6.30 12.76 0.57
N GLY A 142 5.27 13.19 -0.17
CA GLY A 142 4.71 14.53 -0.09
C GLY A 142 4.19 14.84 1.31
N ARG A 143 3.44 13.91 1.93
CA ARG A 143 2.99 14.04 3.32
C ARG A 143 4.17 14.22 4.28
N LYS A 144 5.21 13.39 4.15
CA LYS A 144 6.44 13.50 4.96
C LYS A 144 7.14 14.84 4.74
N LEU A 145 7.24 15.30 3.50
CA LEU A 145 7.82 16.59 3.12
C LEU A 145 7.07 17.76 3.76
N VAL A 146 5.74 17.78 3.67
CA VAL A 146 4.92 18.85 4.25
C VAL A 146 5.10 18.88 5.77
N ILE A 147 5.13 17.73 6.45
CA ILE A 147 5.41 17.66 7.89
C ILE A 147 6.80 18.26 8.20
N SER A 148 7.85 17.85 7.47
CA SER A 148 9.20 18.39 7.67
C SER A 148 9.27 19.90 7.43
N VAL A 149 8.59 20.41 6.40
CA VAL A 149 8.52 21.86 6.10
C VAL A 149 7.79 22.61 7.22
N VAL A 150 6.66 22.09 7.71
CA VAL A 150 5.91 22.69 8.83
C VAL A 150 6.78 22.79 10.08
N ILE A 151 7.51 21.72 10.41
CA ILE A 151 8.43 21.72 11.55
C ILE A 151 9.52 22.78 11.36
N ALA A 152 10.19 22.80 10.22
CA ALA A 152 11.30 23.71 9.99
C ALA A 152 10.91 25.19 9.81
N SER A 153 9.69 25.46 9.33
CA SER A 153 9.24 26.85 9.07
C SER A 153 8.88 27.63 10.33
N PHE A 154 8.48 26.93 11.41
CA PHE A 154 7.99 27.55 12.64
C PHE A 154 8.80 27.14 13.88
N PRO A 155 10.14 27.30 13.88
CA PRO A 155 11.01 26.79 14.93
C PRO A 155 10.68 27.34 16.33
N THR A 156 10.12 28.55 16.41
CA THR A 156 9.79 29.24 17.66
C THR A 156 8.35 28.99 18.13
N ALA A 157 7.51 28.37 17.30
CA ALA A 157 6.09 28.16 17.57
C ALA A 157 5.75 26.67 17.50
N PRO A 158 6.15 25.86 18.50
CA PRO A 158 5.93 24.41 18.51
C PRO A 158 4.44 24.03 18.50
N LEU A 159 3.57 24.89 19.02
CA LEU A 159 2.12 24.69 18.89
C LEU A 159 1.66 24.73 17.42
N VAL A 160 2.20 25.65 16.61
CA VAL A 160 1.89 25.73 15.17
C VAL A 160 2.46 24.52 14.44
N GLN A 161 3.68 24.09 14.78
CA GLN A 161 4.28 22.87 14.23
C GLN A 161 3.42 21.63 14.50
N ALA A 162 2.95 21.48 15.74
CA ALA A 162 2.15 20.34 16.16
C ALA A 162 0.76 20.36 15.51
N MET A 163 0.07 21.51 15.51
CA MET A 163 -1.24 21.65 14.87
C MET A 163 -1.18 21.47 13.35
N GLY A 164 -0.15 22.00 12.69
CA GLY A 164 0.08 21.79 11.27
C GLY A 164 0.35 20.32 10.94
N SER A 165 1.19 19.65 11.74
CA SER A 165 1.48 18.22 11.58
C SER A 165 0.23 17.35 11.82
N LEU A 166 -0.58 17.68 12.82
CA LEU A 166 -1.87 17.03 13.10
C LEU A 166 -2.82 17.16 11.90
N MET A 167 -2.95 18.35 11.32
CA MET A 167 -3.81 18.58 10.15
C MET A 167 -3.35 17.74 8.95
N VAL A 168 -2.05 17.73 8.67
CA VAL A 168 -1.48 16.95 7.56
C VAL A 168 -1.68 15.44 7.76
N LEU A 169 -1.50 14.95 8.98
CA LEU A 169 -1.74 13.55 9.31
C LEU A 169 -3.22 13.18 9.23
N PHE A 170 -4.11 14.04 9.72
CA PHE A 170 -5.55 13.82 9.64
C PHE A 170 -6.02 13.72 8.19
N VAL A 171 -5.66 14.69 7.34
CA VAL A 171 -5.95 14.63 5.90
C VAL A 171 -5.34 13.38 5.28
N GLY A 172 -4.10 13.04 5.65
CA GLY A 172 -3.44 11.81 5.20
C GLY A 172 -4.20 10.53 5.56
N ILE A 173 -4.78 10.45 6.77
CA ILE A 173 -5.61 9.31 7.21
C ILE A 173 -6.90 9.24 6.40
N VAL A 174 -7.60 10.37 6.21
CA VAL A 174 -8.84 10.42 5.42
C VAL A 174 -8.58 9.94 3.99
N VAL A 175 -7.55 10.49 3.34
CA VAL A 175 -7.13 10.11 1.99
C VAL A 175 -6.75 8.62 1.95
N GLN A 176 -6.01 8.11 2.93
CA GLN A 176 -5.64 6.69 3.00
C GLN A 176 -6.86 5.77 3.14
N LEU A 177 -7.85 6.14 3.94
CA LEU A 177 -9.07 5.36 4.14
C LEU A 177 -9.93 5.31 2.86
N LEU A 178 -10.02 6.43 2.15
CA LEU A 178 -10.81 6.53 0.90
C LEU A 178 -10.22 5.67 -0.22
N TYR A 179 -8.90 5.68 -0.41
CA TYR A 179 -8.29 5.00 -1.55
C TYR A 179 -7.80 3.58 -1.27
N SER A 180 -7.43 3.24 -0.02
CA SER A 180 -6.89 1.92 0.36
C SER A 180 -5.86 1.37 -0.66
N PRO A 181 -4.75 2.10 -0.88
CA PRO A 181 -3.82 1.94 -2.00
C PRO A 181 -2.95 0.68 -1.91
N TYR A 182 -2.80 0.10 -0.71
CA TYR A 182 -1.93 -1.06 -0.54
C TYR A 182 -2.59 -2.30 -1.15
N ARG A 183 -1.75 -3.16 -1.73
CA ARG A 183 -2.18 -4.37 -2.41
C ARG A 183 -2.78 -5.40 -1.46
N LEU A 184 -2.17 -5.55 -0.29
CA LEU A 184 -2.63 -6.45 0.78
C LEU A 184 -3.50 -5.68 1.75
N ARG A 185 -4.69 -6.20 2.07
CA ARG A 185 -5.59 -5.59 3.05
C ARG A 185 -4.93 -5.35 4.42
N GLN A 186 -4.05 -6.26 4.83
CA GLN A 186 -3.32 -6.15 6.09
C GLN A 186 -2.38 -4.95 6.13
N HIS A 187 -1.75 -4.58 5.01
CA HIS A 187 -0.90 -3.39 4.94
C HIS A 187 -1.72 -2.10 5.05
N ASN A 188 -2.89 -2.05 4.40
CA ASN A 188 -3.83 -0.94 4.61
C ASN A 188 -4.21 -0.81 6.09
N GLN A 189 -4.49 -1.94 6.76
CA GLN A 189 -4.82 -1.97 8.19
C GLN A 189 -3.71 -1.43 9.08
N VAL A 190 -2.47 -1.85 8.81
CA VAL A 190 -1.30 -1.38 9.57
C VAL A 190 -1.09 0.12 9.39
N ASP A 191 -1.21 0.62 8.16
CA ASP A 191 -0.94 2.03 7.85
C ASP A 191 -1.95 2.97 8.52
N TRP A 192 -3.26 2.72 8.40
CA TRP A 192 -4.25 3.59 9.03
C TRP A 192 -4.24 3.48 10.56
N PHE A 193 -3.98 2.28 11.11
CA PHE A 193 -3.88 2.08 12.55
C PHE A 193 -2.70 2.85 13.14
N LEU A 194 -1.51 2.69 12.56
CA LEU A 194 -0.30 3.40 13.02
C LEU A 194 -0.44 4.91 12.84
N ALA A 195 -1.00 5.37 11.72
CA ALA A 195 -1.24 6.80 11.50
C ALA A 195 -2.21 7.37 12.55
N SER A 196 -3.26 6.63 12.91
CA SER A 196 -4.21 7.03 13.96
C SER A 196 -3.56 7.09 15.34
N MET A 197 -2.72 6.09 15.68
CA MET A 197 -1.94 6.11 16.93
C MET A 197 -0.97 7.30 16.97
N HIS A 198 -0.33 7.62 15.85
CA HIS A 198 0.57 8.77 15.74
C HIS A 198 -0.17 10.10 15.90
N LEU A 199 -1.37 10.22 15.33
CA LEU A 199 -2.24 11.39 15.49
C LEU A 199 -2.62 11.59 16.98
N LEU A 200 -3.03 10.53 17.68
CA LEU A 200 -3.37 10.59 19.10
C LEU A 200 -2.15 10.93 19.97
N LEU A 201 -0.99 10.36 19.66
CA LEU A 201 0.26 10.67 20.37
C LEU A 201 0.66 12.14 20.21
N LEU A 202 0.53 12.70 19.00
CA LEU A 202 0.78 14.13 18.78
C LEU A 202 -0.21 15.01 19.55
N LEU A 203 -1.49 14.61 19.62
CA LEU A 203 -2.48 15.32 20.43
C LEU A 203 -2.11 15.32 21.92
N CYS A 204 -1.65 14.17 22.45
CA CYS A 204 -1.12 14.10 23.82
C CYS A 204 0.11 15.00 23.99
N GLY A 205 1.01 15.05 23.00
CA GLY A 205 2.17 15.94 22.99
C GLY A 205 1.78 17.43 23.07
N VAL A 206 0.73 17.85 22.36
CA VAL A 206 0.18 19.22 22.45
C VAL A 206 -0.34 19.52 23.86
N LEU A 207 -1.05 18.57 24.48
CA LEU A 207 -1.55 18.73 25.85
C LEU A 207 -0.39 18.93 26.84
N PHE A 208 0.70 18.15 26.70
CA PHE A 208 1.90 18.34 27.52
C PHE A 208 2.58 19.68 27.29
N TYR A 209 2.62 20.16 26.06
CA TYR A 209 3.24 21.44 25.75
C TYR A 209 2.49 22.63 26.38
N ILE A 210 1.15 22.59 26.39
CA ILE A 210 0.35 23.66 27.00
C ILE A 210 0.56 23.69 28.53
N ASP A 211 0.78 22.52 29.15
CA ASP A 211 1.06 22.31 30.58
C ASP A 211 0.08 23.01 31.56
N ARG A 212 -1.14 23.31 31.10
CA ARG A 212 -2.21 23.92 31.92
C ARG A 212 -3.17 22.86 32.44
N PHE A 213 -2.65 21.91 33.21
CA PHE A 213 -3.47 20.87 33.81
C PHE A 213 -4.13 21.37 35.10
N ALA A 214 -5.45 21.20 35.22
CA ALA A 214 -6.22 21.67 36.38
C ALA A 214 -5.83 20.97 37.69
N THR A 215 -5.42 19.70 37.63
CA THR A 215 -4.98 18.90 38.76
C THR A 215 -3.84 17.98 38.34
N ARG A 216 -3.00 17.59 39.33
CA ARG A 216 -1.92 16.61 39.13
C ARG A 216 -2.44 15.28 38.55
N GLY A 217 -3.64 14.86 38.94
CA GLY A 217 -4.26 13.63 38.44
C GLY A 217 -4.49 13.64 36.93
N VAL A 218 -4.86 14.80 36.33
CA VAL A 218 -5.06 14.89 34.86
C VAL A 218 -3.73 14.71 34.12
N TRP A 219 -2.65 15.30 34.61
CA TRP A 219 -1.31 15.11 34.04
C TRP A 219 -0.90 13.63 34.08
N GLU A 220 -1.07 12.97 35.22
CA GLU A 220 -0.75 11.54 35.39
C GLU A 220 -1.58 10.66 34.43
N ILE A 221 -2.86 10.98 34.23
CA ILE A 221 -3.73 10.29 33.27
C ILE A 221 -3.20 10.46 31.83
N VAL A 222 -2.82 11.67 31.41
CA VAL A 222 -2.29 11.91 30.05
C VAL A 222 -0.97 11.18 29.82
N VAL A 223 -0.11 11.07 30.84
CA VAL A 223 1.13 10.25 30.79
C VAL A 223 0.79 8.78 30.58
N VAL A 224 -0.13 8.24 31.38
CA VAL A 224 -0.57 6.84 31.27
C VAL A 224 -1.19 6.55 29.90
N ILE A 225 -2.03 7.46 29.38
CA ILE A 225 -2.61 7.34 28.03
C ILE A 225 -1.50 7.32 26.97
N SER A 226 -0.52 8.22 27.06
CA SER A 226 0.57 8.28 26.08
C SER A 226 1.42 7.01 26.08
N LEU A 227 1.77 6.49 27.27
CA LEU A 227 2.53 5.25 27.41
C LEU A 227 1.73 4.04 26.89
N THR A 228 0.44 3.98 27.19
CA THR A 228 -0.41 2.88 26.70
C THR A 228 -0.57 2.90 25.18
N LEU A 229 -0.70 4.07 24.54
CA LEU A 229 -0.71 4.19 23.08
C LEU A 229 0.59 3.68 22.44
N ILE A 230 1.76 3.99 23.03
CA ILE A 230 3.05 3.47 22.58
C ILE A 230 3.11 1.95 22.72
N ILE A 231 2.74 1.42 23.88
CA ILE A 231 2.75 -0.03 24.15
C ILE A 231 1.84 -0.76 23.16
N ILE A 232 0.61 -0.27 22.95
CA ILE A 232 -0.35 -0.85 22.01
C ILE A 232 0.22 -0.85 20.58
N SER A 233 0.84 0.26 20.15
CA SER A 233 1.47 0.37 18.83
C SER A 233 2.62 -0.64 18.65
N CYS A 234 3.47 -0.77 19.67
CA CYS A 234 4.58 -1.73 19.67
C CYS A 234 4.08 -3.18 19.65
N LEU A 235 3.08 -3.53 20.46
CA LEU A 235 2.49 -4.88 20.51
C LEU A 235 1.81 -5.22 19.18
N PHE A 236 1.10 -4.28 18.58
CA PHE A 236 0.49 -4.45 17.27
C PHE A 236 1.56 -4.70 16.19
N MET A 237 2.62 -3.89 16.15
CA MET A 237 3.73 -4.10 15.22
C MET A 237 4.45 -5.43 15.44
N ALA A 238 4.72 -5.80 16.68
CA ALA A 238 5.35 -7.07 17.03
C ALA A 238 4.48 -8.27 16.60
N ARG A 239 3.15 -8.17 16.77
CA ARG A 239 2.21 -9.19 16.29
C ARG A 239 2.28 -9.33 14.77
N ILE A 240 2.21 -8.23 14.04
CA ILE A 240 2.26 -8.26 12.56
C ILE A 240 3.61 -8.80 12.09
N MET A 241 4.71 -8.33 12.68
CA MET A 241 6.05 -8.85 12.38
C MET A 241 6.17 -10.34 12.67
N LEU A 242 5.64 -10.82 13.79
CA LEU A 242 5.64 -12.24 14.12
C LEU A 242 4.79 -13.05 13.13
N LEU A 243 3.66 -12.53 12.68
CA LEU A 243 2.85 -13.17 11.64
C LEU A 243 3.62 -13.27 10.33
N GLU A 244 4.31 -12.20 9.91
CA GLU A 244 5.16 -12.22 8.71
C GLU A 244 6.36 -13.15 8.85
N LEU A 245 7.04 -13.15 10.00
CA LEU A 245 8.14 -14.07 10.28
C LEU A 245 7.66 -15.53 10.31
N ARG A 246 6.48 -15.79 10.88
CA ARG A 246 5.88 -17.14 10.86
C ARG A 246 5.57 -17.57 9.44
N ARG A 247 5.00 -16.67 8.62
CA ARG A 247 4.76 -16.92 7.18
C ARG A 247 6.06 -17.27 6.47
N LEU A 248 7.10 -16.45 6.64
CA LEU A 248 8.42 -16.70 6.05
C LEU A 248 9.06 -18.00 6.55
N ALA A 249 8.83 -18.40 7.80
CA ALA A 249 9.39 -19.62 8.37
C ALA A 249 8.64 -20.90 7.95
N THR A 250 7.31 -20.82 7.76
CA THR A 250 6.53 -21.93 7.19
C THR A 250 6.79 -22.12 5.69
N ASP A 251 7.24 -21.06 5.03
CA ASP A 251 7.58 -21.05 3.63
C ASP A 251 8.92 -21.76 3.36
N LYS A 252 8.89 -22.98 2.79
CA LYS A 252 10.09 -23.75 2.40
C LYS A 252 11.02 -22.91 1.50
N PRO A 253 12.35 -22.86 1.74
CA PRO A 253 13.27 -22.03 0.95
C PRO A 253 13.20 -22.39 -0.55
N VAL A 254 13.18 -21.35 -1.39
CA VAL A 254 13.09 -21.44 -2.85
C VAL A 254 14.43 -21.95 -3.38
N ASN A 255 14.50 -23.23 -3.75
CA ASN A 255 15.62 -23.72 -4.56
C ASN A 255 15.55 -23.05 -5.94
N SER A 256 16.69 -22.80 -6.59
CA SER A 256 16.74 -22.18 -7.93
C SER A 256 16.02 -23.01 -9.01
N GLU A 257 15.78 -24.30 -8.75
CA GLU A 257 14.99 -25.22 -9.59
C GLU A 257 13.51 -25.30 -9.21
N SER A 258 13.07 -24.57 -8.17
CA SER A 258 11.68 -24.64 -7.72
C SER A 258 10.74 -24.16 -8.83
N SER A 259 9.80 -25.04 -9.18
CA SER A 259 8.82 -24.80 -10.24
C SER A 259 8.02 -23.55 -9.88
N THR A 260 7.57 -22.78 -10.88
CA THR A 260 6.66 -21.63 -10.68
C THR A 260 5.56 -21.96 -9.66
N LYS A 261 5.02 -23.19 -9.69
CA LYS A 261 4.06 -23.72 -8.71
C LYS A 261 4.45 -23.53 -7.23
N ASP A 262 5.72 -23.68 -6.86
CA ASP A 262 6.20 -23.53 -5.48
C ASP A 262 6.31 -22.06 -5.05
N LEU A 263 6.65 -21.17 -5.99
CA LEU A 263 6.59 -19.72 -5.78
C LEU A 263 5.15 -19.23 -5.59
N PHE A 264 4.15 -19.94 -6.14
CA PHE A 264 2.72 -19.64 -6.04
C PHE A 264 2.04 -20.16 -4.78
N ALA A 265 2.45 -21.32 -4.26
CA ALA A 265 1.92 -21.88 -3.02
C ALA A 265 2.03 -20.91 -1.83
N ARG A 266 3.02 -20.00 -1.87
CA ARG A 266 3.25 -18.96 -0.85
C ARG A 266 2.24 -17.80 -0.87
N ARG A 267 1.46 -17.60 -1.95
CA ARG A 267 0.44 -16.53 -2.01
C ARG A 267 -0.96 -17.00 -1.57
N HIS A 268 -1.07 -18.22 -1.05
CA HIS A 268 -2.31 -18.86 -0.58
C HIS A 268 -3.42 -18.99 -1.63
N ILE A 269 -3.12 -18.86 -2.93
CA ILE A 269 -4.05 -19.27 -3.98
C ILE A 269 -3.71 -20.73 -4.30
N ALA A 270 -4.32 -21.64 -3.54
CA ALA A 270 -4.26 -23.04 -3.89
C ALA A 270 -4.86 -23.21 -5.28
N TYR A 271 -4.13 -23.85 -6.20
CA TYR A 271 -4.71 -24.28 -7.46
C TYR A 271 -5.85 -25.24 -7.15
N THR A 272 -7.08 -24.75 -7.18
CA THR A 272 -8.25 -25.58 -7.06
C THR A 272 -8.50 -26.24 -8.41
N PRO A 273 -8.92 -27.51 -8.45
CA PRO A 273 -9.27 -28.18 -9.70
C PRO A 273 -10.36 -27.45 -10.49
N SER A 274 -11.16 -26.59 -9.83
CA SER A 274 -12.11 -25.68 -10.47
C SER A 274 -11.48 -24.62 -11.39
N MET A 275 -10.19 -24.29 -11.23
CA MET A 275 -9.47 -23.36 -12.12
C MET A 275 -9.00 -24.02 -13.42
N ALA A 276 -8.95 -25.34 -13.51
CA ALA A 276 -8.52 -26.08 -14.70
C ALA A 276 -9.33 -25.73 -15.98
N PRO A 277 -10.68 -25.78 -15.96
CA PRO A 277 -11.48 -25.42 -17.14
C PRO A 277 -11.32 -23.95 -17.54
N LEU A 278 -11.04 -23.07 -16.59
CA LEU A 278 -10.71 -21.67 -16.86
C LEU A 278 -9.43 -21.56 -17.67
N LEU A 279 -8.33 -22.19 -17.23
CA LEU A 279 -7.08 -22.18 -18.01
C LEU A 279 -7.26 -22.73 -19.42
N GLU A 280 -8.04 -23.81 -19.55
CA GLU A 280 -8.31 -24.46 -20.84
C GLU A 280 -9.14 -23.56 -21.77
N SER A 281 -10.17 -22.90 -21.25
CA SER A 281 -11.01 -21.95 -22.00
C SER A 281 -10.24 -20.71 -22.47
N LEU A 282 -9.23 -20.30 -21.69
CA LEU A 282 -8.48 -19.07 -21.92
C LEU A 282 -7.29 -19.26 -22.86
N GLN A 283 -6.92 -20.51 -23.18
CA GLN A 283 -5.72 -20.84 -23.95
C GLN A 283 -4.43 -20.19 -23.39
N VAL A 284 -4.41 -19.82 -22.11
CA VAL A 284 -3.25 -19.21 -21.47
C VAL A 284 -2.42 -20.32 -20.85
N SER A 285 -1.10 -20.30 -21.08
CA SER A 285 -0.21 -21.27 -20.45
C SER A 285 -0.35 -21.18 -18.93
N ARG A 286 -0.31 -22.34 -18.26
CA ARG A 286 -0.38 -22.38 -16.79
C ARG A 286 0.66 -21.50 -16.12
N ALA A 287 1.84 -21.38 -16.71
CA ALA A 287 2.89 -20.49 -16.22
C ALA A 287 2.48 -19.01 -16.32
N ALA A 288 1.87 -18.58 -17.44
CA ALA A 288 1.43 -17.20 -17.65
C ALA A 288 0.24 -16.82 -16.76
N PHE A 289 -0.78 -17.69 -16.65
CA PHE A 289 -1.93 -17.46 -15.77
C PHE A 289 -1.49 -17.36 -14.30
N MET A 290 -0.59 -18.26 -13.89
CA MET A 290 -0.04 -18.19 -12.55
C MET A 290 0.78 -16.91 -12.36
N ARG A 291 1.68 -16.55 -13.29
CA ARG A 291 2.42 -15.26 -13.25
C ARG A 291 1.49 -14.05 -13.08
N TYR A 292 0.35 -14.04 -13.76
CA TYR A 292 -0.67 -13.00 -13.58
C TYR A 292 -1.22 -12.98 -12.14
N LEU A 293 -1.59 -14.14 -11.59
CA LEU A 293 -2.04 -14.26 -10.19
C LEU A 293 -1.00 -13.84 -9.14
N SER A 294 0.31 -13.91 -9.43
CA SER A 294 1.36 -13.36 -8.53
C SER A 294 1.47 -11.84 -8.54
N ILE A 295 0.81 -11.19 -9.50
CA ILE A 295 0.86 -9.74 -9.65
C ILE A 295 -0.46 -9.12 -9.16
N CYS A 296 -1.58 -9.84 -9.31
CA CYS A 296 -2.92 -9.42 -8.87
C CYS A 296 -2.98 -8.94 -7.42
N SER A 297 -3.80 -7.92 -7.19
CA SER A 297 -4.20 -7.44 -5.86
C SER A 297 -5.36 -8.25 -5.28
N ASP A 298 -5.64 -8.11 -3.97
CA ASP A 298 -6.78 -8.80 -3.33
C ASP A 298 -8.12 -8.45 -4.02
N SER A 299 -8.29 -7.21 -4.48
CA SER A 299 -9.46 -6.78 -5.26
C SER A 299 -9.52 -7.44 -6.63
N ASP A 300 -8.38 -7.56 -7.32
CA ASP A 300 -8.32 -8.23 -8.62
C ASP A 300 -8.65 -9.72 -8.47
N LEU A 301 -8.30 -10.33 -7.34
CA LEU A 301 -8.64 -11.72 -7.04
C LEU A 301 -10.14 -11.89 -6.82
N VAL A 302 -10.80 -10.97 -6.09
CA VAL A 302 -12.25 -10.99 -5.90
C VAL A 302 -12.99 -10.82 -7.24
N GLN A 303 -12.51 -9.91 -8.10
CA GLN A 303 -13.05 -9.76 -9.44
C GLN A 303 -12.79 -10.98 -10.32
N LEU A 304 -11.61 -11.61 -10.19
CA LEU A 304 -11.32 -12.83 -10.93
C LEU A 304 -12.23 -13.98 -10.48
N THR A 305 -12.55 -14.08 -9.19
CA THR A 305 -13.51 -15.08 -8.69
C THR A 305 -14.92 -14.80 -9.18
N SER A 306 -15.38 -13.54 -9.20
CA SER A 306 -16.71 -13.23 -9.73
C SER A 306 -16.80 -13.47 -11.25
N VAL A 307 -15.74 -13.14 -12.00
CA VAL A 307 -15.65 -13.47 -13.43
C VAL A 307 -15.56 -14.98 -13.62
N ALA A 308 -14.82 -15.70 -12.78
CA ALA A 308 -14.74 -17.15 -12.84
C ALA A 308 -16.10 -17.82 -12.58
N ASP A 309 -16.83 -17.34 -11.58
CA ASP A 309 -18.16 -17.83 -11.24
C ASP A 309 -19.18 -17.47 -12.33
N ALA A 310 -19.12 -16.25 -12.88
CA ALA A 310 -19.94 -15.82 -14.01
C ALA A 310 -19.62 -16.60 -15.28
N VAL A 311 -18.35 -16.90 -15.55
CA VAL A 311 -17.90 -17.72 -16.68
C VAL A 311 -18.30 -19.18 -16.47
N ALA A 312 -18.20 -19.72 -15.26
CA ALA A 312 -18.66 -21.07 -14.93
C ALA A 312 -20.19 -21.20 -15.09
N LEU A 313 -20.95 -20.21 -14.63
CA LEU A 313 -22.38 -20.08 -14.86
C LEU A 313 -22.70 -19.97 -16.35
N SER A 314 -21.96 -19.14 -17.11
CA SER A 314 -22.15 -19.00 -18.55
C SER A 314 -21.73 -20.25 -19.33
N LEU A 315 -20.71 -21.00 -18.90
CA LEU A 315 -20.27 -22.25 -19.53
C LEU A 315 -21.24 -23.39 -19.26
N SER A 316 -21.91 -23.38 -18.11
CA SER A 316 -23.06 -24.26 -17.87
C SER A 316 -24.23 -23.95 -18.82
N GLN A 317 -24.32 -22.70 -19.33
CA GLN A 317 -25.36 -22.25 -20.25
C GLN A 317 -24.93 -22.20 -21.73
N THR A 318 -23.63 -22.19 -22.04
CA THR A 318 -23.14 -21.83 -23.39
C THR A 318 -22.02 -22.77 -23.85
N LYS A 319 -22.40 -23.69 -24.73
CA LYS A 319 -21.50 -24.53 -25.51
C LYS A 319 -20.97 -23.69 -26.71
N ARG A 320 -19.65 -23.47 -26.75
CA ARG A 320 -18.81 -22.88 -27.83
C ARG A 320 -18.70 -21.36 -27.89
N MET A 321 -17.50 -20.84 -27.58
CA MET A 321 -16.85 -19.77 -28.36
C MET A 321 -15.32 -19.97 -28.39
N PRO A 322 -14.66 -19.84 -29.56
CA PRO A 322 -13.21 -19.90 -29.67
C PRO A 322 -12.62 -18.49 -29.80
N THR A 323 -11.69 -18.09 -28.92
CA THR A 323 -10.45 -17.30 -29.17
C THR A 323 -9.98 -16.49 -27.95
N SER A 324 -8.64 -16.36 -27.85
CA SER A 324 -7.85 -15.90 -26.69
C SER A 324 -7.85 -14.39 -26.41
N THR A 325 -8.46 -13.57 -27.26
CA THR A 325 -8.73 -12.14 -27.00
C THR A 325 -9.80 -11.93 -25.91
N GLY A 326 -10.53 -12.99 -25.57
CA GLY A 326 -11.66 -12.93 -24.65
C GLY A 326 -11.33 -12.54 -23.22
N LEU A 327 -10.12 -12.80 -22.70
CA LEU A 327 -9.81 -12.57 -21.27
C LEU A 327 -9.56 -11.10 -20.94
N ILE A 328 -8.80 -10.41 -21.79
CA ILE A 328 -8.53 -8.98 -21.65
C ILE A 328 -9.78 -8.18 -22.02
N ALA A 329 -10.53 -8.63 -23.04
CA ALA A 329 -11.81 -8.04 -23.43
C ALA A 329 -12.92 -8.32 -22.40
N LEU A 330 -12.98 -9.48 -21.74
CA LEU A 330 -13.92 -9.72 -20.64
C LEU A 330 -13.57 -8.86 -19.43
N ALA A 331 -12.28 -8.84 -19.04
CA ALA A 331 -11.85 -8.03 -17.92
C ALA A 331 -12.15 -6.55 -18.16
N SER A 332 -11.94 -6.02 -19.38
CA SER A 332 -12.32 -4.63 -19.69
C SER A 332 -13.84 -4.42 -19.81
N LYS A 333 -14.59 -5.40 -20.34
CA LYS A 333 -16.06 -5.32 -20.50
C LYS A 333 -16.81 -5.44 -19.17
N TYR A 334 -16.26 -6.14 -18.19
CA TYR A 334 -16.79 -6.19 -16.83
C TYR A 334 -16.24 -5.07 -15.94
N ALA A 335 -14.99 -4.62 -16.14
CA ALA A 335 -14.46 -3.44 -15.44
C ALA A 335 -15.19 -2.14 -15.83
N SER A 336 -15.59 -1.99 -17.10
CA SER A 336 -16.33 -0.82 -17.58
C SER A 336 -17.78 -0.74 -17.08
N HIS A 337 -18.36 -1.83 -16.59
CA HIS A 337 -19.72 -1.82 -16.05
C HIS A 337 -19.81 -1.35 -14.58
N ASP A 338 -18.72 -1.47 -13.81
CA ASP A 338 -18.68 -1.03 -12.40
C ASP A 338 -18.15 0.41 -12.23
N GLU A 339 -17.26 0.91 -13.12
CA GLU A 339 -16.74 2.28 -13.04
C GLU A 339 -17.79 3.36 -13.38
N VAL A 340 -18.84 3.02 -14.14
CA VAL A 340 -19.90 3.98 -14.52
C VAL A 340 -20.88 4.28 -13.37
N SER A 341 -20.81 3.57 -12.22
CA SER A 341 -21.66 3.89 -11.05
C SER A 341 -20.97 4.65 -9.92
N SER A 342 -19.66 4.97 -10.02
CA SER A 342 -18.93 5.60 -8.90
C SER A 342 -17.97 6.75 -9.25
N MET A 343 -18.00 7.28 -10.47
CA MET A 343 -17.09 8.37 -10.87
C MET A 343 -17.78 9.54 -11.58
N ASP A 344 -18.71 10.20 -10.88
CA ASP A 344 -18.99 11.63 -11.10
C ASP A 344 -18.05 12.45 -10.22
N SER A 345 -16.80 12.64 -10.65
CA SER A 345 -15.88 13.62 -10.07
C SER A 345 -15.14 14.37 -11.18
N PRO A 346 -15.38 15.68 -11.37
CA PRO A 346 -14.90 16.45 -12.53
C PRO A 346 -13.40 16.81 -12.49
N PHE A 347 -12.59 16.18 -11.64
CA PHE A 347 -11.21 16.63 -11.39
C PHE A 347 -10.16 16.03 -12.36
N TYR A 348 -10.45 14.94 -13.06
CA TYR A 348 -9.45 14.23 -13.89
C TYR A 348 -9.34 14.71 -15.35
N ALA A 349 -10.32 15.47 -15.85
CA ALA A 349 -10.33 15.91 -17.25
C ALA A 349 -9.54 17.21 -17.54
N SER A 350 -9.07 17.94 -16.52
CA SER A 350 -8.48 19.27 -16.72
C SER A 350 -6.94 19.31 -16.83
N MET A 351 -6.24 18.18 -16.72
CA MET A 351 -4.77 18.17 -16.65
C MET A 351 -4.06 17.62 -17.90
N MET A 352 -4.80 17.42 -19.01
CA MET A 352 -4.25 16.86 -20.27
C MET A 352 -4.53 17.68 -21.53
N ASP A 353 -5.26 18.80 -21.46
CA ASP A 353 -5.49 19.69 -22.60
C ASP A 353 -4.76 21.04 -22.42
N GLU A 354 -3.45 21.04 -22.66
CA GLU A 354 -2.73 22.26 -23.02
C GLU A 354 -1.38 21.92 -23.66
N SER A 355 -1.38 21.63 -24.97
CA SER A 355 -0.31 22.03 -25.92
C SER A 355 -0.51 21.35 -27.28
N SER A 356 -1.08 22.04 -28.27
CA SER A 356 -0.57 22.12 -29.65
C SER A 356 -1.57 22.87 -30.53
N ASP A 357 -1.28 24.16 -30.74
CA ASP A 357 -1.79 24.93 -31.88
C ASP A 357 -0.86 24.72 -33.10
N ASP A 358 -1.52 24.76 -34.27
CA ASP A 358 -1.04 25.06 -35.62
C ASP A 358 -0.19 24.02 -36.38
N ASP A 359 -0.83 23.32 -37.34
CA ASP A 359 -0.73 23.71 -38.76
C ASP A 359 -1.72 22.92 -39.66
N ASP A 360 -2.34 23.68 -40.56
CA ASP A 360 -3.27 23.29 -41.63
C ASP A 360 -2.75 22.15 -42.54
N ILE A 361 -3.67 21.33 -43.09
CA ILE A 361 -3.82 21.06 -44.53
C ILE A 361 -5.04 20.14 -44.81
N SER A 362 -5.91 20.71 -45.62
CA SER A 362 -7.05 20.25 -46.44
C SER A 362 -7.25 18.77 -46.82
N ASP A 363 -8.55 18.45 -46.94
CA ASP A 363 -9.22 17.61 -47.95
C ASP A 363 -9.01 16.08 -47.97
N GLN A 364 -10.05 15.32 -47.62
CA GLN A 364 -10.90 14.67 -48.63
C GLN A 364 -12.10 13.95 -48.00
N ALA A 365 -13.27 14.28 -48.53
CA ALA A 365 -14.53 13.59 -48.31
C ALA A 365 -14.49 12.16 -48.88
N ASN A 366 -15.11 11.21 -48.18
CA ASN A 366 -15.79 10.11 -48.84
C ASN A 366 -16.95 9.57 -47.99
N THR A 367 -18.08 9.50 -48.68
CA THR A 367 -19.45 9.18 -48.30
C THR A 367 -19.74 7.68 -48.19
N PHE A 368 -20.87 7.37 -47.52
CA PHE A 368 -21.75 6.18 -47.57
C PHE A 368 -21.63 5.13 -46.43
N PRO A 369 -22.70 4.36 -46.12
CA PRO A 369 -23.97 4.84 -45.52
C PRO A 369 -24.54 3.92 -44.40
N ASN A 370 -25.61 4.41 -43.74
CA ASN A 370 -26.76 3.70 -43.18
C ASN A 370 -26.59 2.34 -42.45
N GLY A 371 -27.08 2.28 -41.21
CA GLY A 371 -27.42 1.00 -40.57
C GLY A 371 -28.10 1.10 -39.21
N GLY A 372 -29.44 1.21 -39.22
CA GLY A 372 -30.32 0.38 -38.38
C GLY A 372 -30.41 0.67 -36.88
N VAL A 373 -31.48 1.40 -36.51
CA VAL A 373 -32.12 1.37 -35.19
C VAL A 373 -32.70 -0.02 -34.92
N TYR A 374 -32.35 -0.62 -33.78
CA TYR A 374 -33.15 -1.68 -33.15
C TYR A 374 -33.32 -1.37 -31.66
N GLN A 375 -34.48 -0.83 -31.30
CA GLN A 375 -35.00 -0.91 -29.94
C GLN A 375 -35.52 -2.34 -29.71
N LEU A 376 -35.03 -3.00 -28.68
CA LEU A 376 -35.65 -4.21 -28.12
C LEU A 376 -36.15 -3.88 -26.72
N GLN A 377 -37.46 -3.64 -26.62
CA GLN A 377 -38.21 -3.75 -25.38
C GLN A 377 -38.22 -5.22 -24.96
N PHE A 378 -37.82 -5.50 -23.72
CA PHE A 378 -38.26 -6.70 -23.02
C PHE A 378 -38.94 -6.30 -21.71
N SER A 379 -40.25 -6.53 -21.67
CA SER A 379 -41.05 -6.57 -20.46
C SER A 379 -40.64 -7.78 -19.63
N GLN A 380 -40.38 -7.59 -18.33
CA GLN A 380 -40.43 -8.69 -17.38
C GLN A 380 -41.35 -8.35 -16.22
N SER A 381 -42.36 -9.21 -16.13
CA SER A 381 -43.40 -9.35 -15.12
C SER A 381 -42.83 -9.76 -13.76
N PHE A 382 -43.31 -9.09 -12.71
CA PHE A 382 -43.16 -9.52 -11.32
C PHE A 382 -44.00 -10.78 -11.04
N PRO A 383 -43.51 -11.72 -10.22
CA PRO A 383 -44.38 -12.59 -9.45
C PRO A 383 -44.44 -12.13 -7.98
N ASP A 384 -45.64 -11.79 -7.55
CA ASP A 384 -46.08 -11.90 -6.16
C ASP A 384 -45.99 -13.36 -5.71
N THR A 385 -45.41 -13.63 -4.55
CA THR A 385 -45.80 -14.76 -3.71
C THR A 385 -45.50 -14.47 -2.25
N THR A 386 -46.55 -14.02 -1.56
CA THR A 386 -46.84 -14.31 -0.16
C THR A 386 -46.67 -15.81 0.11
N HIS A 387 -45.92 -16.21 1.15
CA HIS A 387 -46.24 -17.34 2.04
C HIS A 387 -45.20 -17.42 3.18
N LEU A 388 -45.65 -17.08 4.40
CA LEU A 388 -45.02 -17.51 5.66
C LEU A 388 -45.21 -19.03 5.84
N PRO A 389 -44.28 -19.70 6.55
CA PRO A 389 -44.66 -20.78 7.44
C PRO A 389 -44.20 -20.54 8.89
N THR A 390 -45.23 -20.54 9.74
CA THR A 390 -45.37 -21.05 11.10
C THR A 390 -44.19 -21.73 11.80
N VAL A 391 -44.00 -21.25 13.04
CA VAL A 391 -43.30 -21.83 14.19
C VAL A 391 -43.78 -23.25 14.49
N HIS A 392 -42.84 -24.16 14.72
CA HIS A 392 -43.07 -25.41 15.43
C HIS A 392 -41.95 -25.59 16.46
N ASP A 393 -42.34 -25.53 17.74
CA ASP A 393 -41.55 -26.00 18.88
C ASP A 393 -41.47 -27.52 18.85
N ASP A 394 -40.29 -28.09 19.10
CA ASP A 394 -40.20 -29.38 19.78
C ASP A 394 -38.85 -29.52 20.51
N GLU A 395 -38.98 -29.85 21.80
CA GLU A 395 -37.92 -30.21 22.72
C GLU A 395 -37.24 -31.51 22.32
N THR A 396 -35.93 -31.63 22.49
CA THR A 396 -35.35 -32.92 22.91
C THR A 396 -34.00 -32.68 23.59
N VAL A 397 -34.03 -32.95 24.89
CA VAL A 397 -32.92 -33.13 25.81
C VAL A 397 -32.15 -34.38 25.40
N ASP A 398 -30.83 -34.32 25.28
CA ASP A 398 -30.01 -35.53 25.36
C ASP A 398 -28.64 -35.31 26.00
N GLN A 399 -28.27 -36.32 26.77
CA GLN A 399 -27.37 -36.33 27.91
C GLN A 399 -25.90 -36.49 27.51
N ILE A 400 -25.02 -35.82 28.25
CA ILE A 400 -23.55 -35.98 28.21
C ILE A 400 -23.15 -37.05 29.22
N PRO A 401 -22.47 -38.15 28.85
CA PRO A 401 -21.86 -39.05 29.81
C PRO A 401 -20.44 -38.61 30.17
N LEU A 402 -20.22 -38.37 31.47
CA LEU A 402 -18.95 -38.47 32.17
C LEU A 402 -18.47 -39.93 32.19
N ALA A 403 -17.17 -40.16 31.97
CA ALA A 403 -16.32 -41.23 32.53
C ALA A 403 -14.96 -41.20 31.80
N ASP A 404 -13.80 -41.53 32.34
CA ASP A 404 -13.36 -41.74 33.71
C ASP A 404 -11.82 -41.67 33.66
N ALA A 405 -11.23 -41.15 34.72
CA ALA A 405 -9.79 -41.16 34.94
C ALA A 405 -9.40 -42.47 35.64
N HIS A 406 -8.45 -43.23 35.09
CA HIS A 406 -7.75 -44.24 35.87
C HIS A 406 -6.24 -44.27 35.58
N ASN A 407 -5.50 -43.97 36.66
CA ASN A 407 -4.10 -44.27 36.90
C ASN A 407 -3.79 -45.76 36.68
N HIS A 408 -2.61 -46.09 36.13
CA HIS A 408 -1.73 -47.07 36.78
C HIS A 408 -0.24 -46.92 36.39
N LYS A 409 0.59 -47.16 37.41
CA LYS A 409 2.04 -47.03 37.52
C LYS A 409 2.85 -48.16 36.83
N SER A 410 4.13 -47.82 36.62
CA SER A 410 5.36 -48.61 36.82
C SER A 410 5.65 -49.81 35.91
N THR A 411 6.74 -49.69 35.14
CA THR A 411 7.99 -50.43 35.36
C THR A 411 9.19 -49.62 34.90
#